data_AF-A0A356AWD4-F1
#
_entry.id   AF-A0A356AWD4-F1
#
_cell.length_a   1.000
_cell.length_b   1.000
_cell.length_c   1.000
_cell.angle_alpha   90.00
_cell.angle_beta   90.00
_cell.angle_gamma   90.00
#
_symmetry.space_group_name_H-M   'P 1'
#
loop_
_entity.id
_entity.type
_entity.pdbx_description
1 polymer ?
#
loop_
_entity_poly.entity_id
_entity_poly.type
_entity_poly.pdbx_seq_one_letter_code
_entity_poly.pdbx_strand_id
1 'polypeptide(L)'
;MKSVSFKRRQAIQGLILVSPWIIGTILFFLYPAYETFALSVSELDSIKGLQKHYLGFNYYRNILFESIAYVPMYQRVFKEMLIRT
;
A
#
# COMPACT_ATOMS: atom_id res chain seq x y z
N MET A 1 -28.73 20.92 -31.00
CA MET A 1 -27.67 20.62 -30.00
C MET A 1 -28.27 19.88 -28.79
N LYS A 2 -28.28 18.54 -28.77
CA LYS A 2 -28.78 17.71 -27.62
C LYS A 2 -27.93 16.46 -27.33
N SER A 3 -26.79 16.27 -27.99
CA SER A 3 -25.97 15.05 -27.89
C SER A 3 -25.08 14.97 -26.63
N VAL A 4 -24.69 16.12 -26.07
CA VAL A 4 -23.86 16.18 -24.86
C VAL A 4 -24.59 15.63 -23.63
N SER A 5 -25.90 15.84 -23.54
CA SER A 5 -26.75 15.34 -22.44
C SER A 5 -26.83 13.81 -22.42
N PHE A 6 -26.96 13.17 -23.58
CA PHE A 6 -27.09 11.71 -23.67
C PHE A 6 -25.81 10.99 -23.26
N LYS A 7 -24.64 11.42 -23.76
CA LYS A 7 -23.33 10.85 -23.36
C LYS A 7 -23.08 11.01 -21.87
N ARG A 8 -23.42 12.17 -21.28
CA ARG A 8 -23.26 12.42 -19.85
C ARG A 8 -24.16 11.51 -19.01
N ARG A 9 -25.41 11.29 -19.43
CA ARG A 9 -26.34 10.39 -18.74
C ARG A 9 -25.85 8.94 -18.77
N GLN A 10 -25.33 8.48 -19.89
CA GLN A 10 -24.77 7.14 -20.03
C GLN A 10 -23.50 6.95 -19.17
N ALA A 11 -22.62 7.95 -19.12
CA ALA A 11 -21.45 7.93 -18.24
C ALA A 11 -21.83 7.87 -16.75
N ILE A 12 -22.86 8.62 -16.32
CA ILE A 12 -23.36 8.57 -14.95
C ILE A 12 -23.92 7.18 -14.62
N GLN A 13 -24.68 6.57 -15.53
CA GLN A 13 -25.19 5.21 -15.34
C GLN A 13 -24.06 4.18 -15.21
N GLY A 14 -23.02 4.28 -16.04
CA GLY A 14 -21.82 3.45 -15.92
C GLY A 14 -21.11 3.67 -14.59
N LEU A 15 -20.99 4.92 -14.13
CA LEU A 15 -20.37 5.24 -12.85
C LEU A 15 -21.17 4.68 -11.67
N ILE A 16 -22.51 4.76 -11.70
CA ILE A 16 -23.38 4.17 -10.66
C ILE A 16 -23.24 2.65 -10.62
N LEU A 17 -23.11 2.00 -11.79
CA LEU A 17 -22.92 0.55 -11.86
C LEU A 17 -21.57 0.12 -11.27
N VAL A 18 -20.51 0.89 -11.52
CA VAL A 18 -19.15 0.57 -11.09
C VAL A 18 -18.83 1.12 -9.68
N SER A 19 -19.62 2.08 -9.18
CA SER A 19 -19.35 2.73 -7.89
C SER A 19 -19.28 1.77 -6.69
N PRO A 20 -20.06 0.68 -6.57
CA PRO A 20 -19.91 -0.25 -5.46
C PRO A 20 -18.53 -0.94 -5.46
N TRP A 21 -18.00 -1.22 -6.65
CA TRP A 21 -16.67 -1.82 -6.83
C TRP A 21 -15.56 -0.82 -6.54
N ILE A 22 -15.72 0.44 -6.96
CA ILE A 22 -14.78 1.51 -6.62
C ILE A 22 -14.74 1.70 -5.11
N ILE A 23 -15.90 1.81 -4.47
CA ILE A 23 -16.02 1.96 -3.01
C ILE A 23 -15.40 0.76 -2.31
N GLY A 24 -15.72 -0.47 -2.75
CA GLY A 24 -15.13 -1.69 -2.22
C GLY A 24 -13.61 -1.72 -2.36
N THR A 25 -13.07 -1.32 -3.51
CA THR A 25 -11.62 -1.24 -3.72
C THR A 25 -10.97 -0.22 -2.79
N ILE A 26 -11.60 0.94 -2.60
CA ILE A 26 -11.09 1.96 -1.69
C ILE A 26 -11.07 1.44 -0.24
N LEU A 27 -12.17 0.86 0.22
CA LEU A 27 -12.32 0.44 1.62
C LEU A 27 -11.54 -0.84 1.95
N PHE A 28 -11.48 -1.80 1.05
CA PHE A 28 -10.91 -3.12 1.34
C PHE A 28 -9.50 -3.32 0.78
N PHE A 29 -9.02 -2.45 -0.11
CA PHE A 29 -7.66 -2.51 -0.63
C PHE A 29 -6.85 -1.26 -0.29
N LEU A 30 -7.31 -0.06 -0.69
CA LEU A 30 -6.54 1.16 -0.49
C LEU A 30 -6.39 1.54 1.00
N TYR A 31 -7.47 1.43 1.77
CA TYR A 31 -7.42 1.71 3.21
C TYR A 31 -6.42 0.81 3.97
N PRO A 32 -6.50 -0.54 3.90
CA PRO A 32 -5.51 -1.39 4.57
C PRO A 32 -4.11 -1.28 3.98
N ALA A 33 -3.96 -0.99 2.68
CA ALA A 33 -2.65 -0.74 2.09
C ALA A 33 -2.02 0.54 2.65
N TYR A 34 -2.80 1.61 2.80
CA TYR A 34 -2.36 2.85 3.43
C TYR A 34 -1.97 2.64 4.90
N GLU A 35 -2.78 1.93 5.69
CA GLU A 35 -2.43 1.62 7.08
C GLU A 35 -1.14 0.81 7.17
N THR A 36 -0.98 -0.20 6.31
CA THR A 36 0.27 -1.01 6.27
C THR A 36 1.47 -0.14 5.92
N PHE A 37 1.34 0.75 4.94
CA PHE A 37 2.40 1.67 4.57
C PHE A 37 2.73 2.63 5.71
N ALA A 38 1.72 3.23 6.34
CA ALA A 38 1.89 4.14 7.49
C ALA A 38 2.54 3.44 8.68
N LEU A 39 2.19 2.19 8.96
CA LEU A 39 2.82 1.37 9.99
C LEU A 39 4.29 1.09 9.67
N SER A 40 4.65 0.88 8.40
CA SER A 40 6.04 0.58 8.01
C SER A 40 7.04 1.73 8.28
N VAL A 41 6.54 2.96 8.41
CA VAL A 41 7.31 4.18 8.69
C VAL A 41 7.07 4.72 10.11
N SER A 42 6.33 3.97 10.93
CA SER A 42 5.98 4.36 12.31
C SER A 42 6.53 3.35 13.32
N GLU A 43 6.98 3.84 14.47
CA GLU A 43 7.30 3.01 15.64
C GLU A 43 6.02 2.71 16.42
N LEU A 44 5.89 1.46 16.88
CA LEU A 44 4.84 1.04 17.79
C LEU A 44 5.44 0.91 19.19
N ASP A 45 5.25 1.92 20.04
CA ASP A 45 5.79 1.92 21.41
C ASP A 45 5.11 0.90 22.35
N SER A 46 4.00 0.30 21.92
CA SER A 46 3.29 -0.68 22.73
C SER A 46 2.40 -1.61 21.91
N ILE A 47 2.35 -2.88 22.30
CA ILE A 47 1.37 -3.88 21.85
C ILE A 47 -0.08 -3.40 22.15
N LYS A 48 -0.27 -2.41 23.05
CA LYS A 48 -1.56 -1.78 23.35
C LYS A 48 -1.93 -0.59 22.46
N GLY A 49 -1.12 -0.26 21.45
CA GLY A 49 -1.59 0.41 20.24
C GLY A 49 -1.95 1.90 20.31
N LEU A 50 -1.53 2.65 21.33
CA LEU A 50 -1.98 4.04 21.51
C LEU A 50 -0.96 5.14 21.19
N GLN A 51 0.30 4.80 20.92
CA GLN A 51 1.31 5.79 20.53
C GLN A 51 2.08 5.27 19.30
N LYS A 52 1.72 5.83 18.14
CA LYS A 52 2.46 5.67 16.88
C LYS A 52 3.38 6.87 16.73
N HIS A 53 4.70 6.66 16.78
CA HIS A 53 5.66 7.73 16.49
C HIS A 53 6.11 7.62 15.04
N TYR A 54 5.86 8.66 14.25
CA TYR A 54 6.32 8.70 12.86
C TYR A 54 7.84 8.90 12.83
N LEU A 55 8.57 7.84 12.52
CA LEU A 55 10.03 7.86 12.39
C LEU A 55 10.49 8.04 10.94
N GLY A 56 9.56 8.03 9.98
CA GLY A 56 9.85 8.14 8.56
C GLY A 56 10.65 6.94 8.05
N PHE A 57 11.67 7.20 7.22
CA PHE A 57 12.44 6.16 6.55
C PHE A 57 13.65 5.65 7.36
N ASN A 58 13.78 6.03 8.63
CA ASN A 58 14.91 5.63 9.47
C ASN A 58 15.01 4.10 9.62
N TYR A 59 13.89 3.40 9.76
CA TYR A 59 13.88 1.93 9.79
C TYR A 59 14.41 1.31 8.51
N TYR A 60 14.02 1.86 7.35
CA TYR A 60 14.50 1.38 6.05
C TYR A 60 16.01 1.60 5.91
N ARG A 61 16.53 2.75 6.35
CA ARG A 61 17.98 3.01 6.36
C ARG A 61 18.72 2.00 7.24
N ASN A 62 18.24 1.77 8.46
CA ASN A 62 18.89 0.86 9.40
C ASN A 62 18.87 -0.59 8.89
N ILE A 63 17.73 -1.07 8.38
CA ILE A 63 17.60 -2.44 7.88
C ILE A 63 18.44 -2.67 6.62
N LEU A 64 18.52 -1.68 5.71
CA LEU A 64 19.24 -1.83 4.43
C LEU A 64 20.75 -1.64 4.55
N PHE A 65 21.23 -0.81 5.48
CA PHE A 65 22.65 -0.45 5.54
C PHE A 65 23.34 -0.83 6.84
N GLU A 66 22.61 -0.92 7.95
CA GLU A 66 23.20 -1.15 9.28
C GLU A 66 22.94 -2.58 9.78
N SER A 67 21.95 -3.28 9.23
CA SER A 67 21.63 -4.65 9.63
C SER A 67 22.59 -5.67 9.03
N ILE A 68 23.40 -6.26 9.91
CA ILE A 68 24.37 -7.33 9.60
C ILE A 68 23.67 -8.60 9.11
N ALA A 69 22.43 -8.85 9.54
CA ALA A 69 21.68 -10.06 9.19
C ALA A 69 20.81 -9.90 7.93
N TYR A 70 20.22 -8.72 7.72
CA TYR A 70 19.24 -8.52 6.65
C TYR A 70 19.88 -8.53 5.26
N VAL A 71 21.00 -7.83 5.07
CA VAL A 71 21.63 -7.68 3.75
C VAL A 71 22.09 -9.02 3.17
N PRO A 72 22.80 -9.90 3.92
CA PRO A 72 23.18 -11.22 3.40
C PRO A 72 21.97 -12.12 3.13
N MET A 73 20.95 -12.05 3.99
CA MET A 73 19.69 -12.79 3.78
C MET A 73 19.00 -12.37 2.50
N TYR A 74 18.86 -11.06 2.27
CA TYR A 74 18.26 -10.51 1.06
C TYR A 74 19.01 -10.98 -0.20
N GLN A 75 20.33 -10.89 -0.19
CA GLN A 75 21.16 -11.35 -1.31
C GLN A 75 21.00 -12.85 -1.57
N ARG A 76 20.92 -13.66 -0.52
CA ARG A 76 20.70 -15.11 -0.65
C ARG A 76 19.35 -15.40 -1.30
N VAL A 77 18.27 -14.85 -0.76
CA VAL A 77 16.92 -15.05 -1.29
C VAL A 77 16.82 -14.54 -2.73
N PHE A 78 17.40 -13.38 -3.03
CA PHE A 78 17.41 -12.83 -4.38
C PHE A 78 18.14 -13.73 -5.38
N LYS A 79 19.31 -14.25 -5.01
CA LYS A 79 20.05 -15.22 -5.82
C LYS A 79 19.28 -16.53 -5.99
N GLU A 80 18.65 -17.02 -4.93
CA GLU A 80 17.81 -18.23 -4.99
C GLU A 80 16.62 -18.04 -5.94
N MET A 81 15.95 -16.87 -5.93
CA MET A 81 14.87 -16.56 -6.87
C MET A 81 15.36 -16.53 -8.32
N LEU A 82 16.50 -15.89 -8.59
CA LEU A 82 17.06 -15.81 -9.95
C LEU A 82 17.52 -17.15 -10.50
N ILE A 83 18.07 -18.03 -9.65
CA ILE A 83 18.59 -19.33 -10.07
C ILE A 83 17.48 -20.38 -10.18
N ARG A 84 16.39 -20.23 -9.41
CA ARG A 84 15.24 -21.17 -9.38
C ARG A 84 14.04 -20.73 -10.23
N THR A 85 14.15 -19.62 -10.98
CA THR A 85 13.22 -19.26 -12.06
C THR A 85 13.61 -20.02 -13.33
#